data_AF-A0A0U1QTH1-F1
#
_entry.id   AF-A0A0U1QTH1-F1
#
_cell.length_a   1.000
_cell.length_b   1.000
_cell.length_c   1.000
_cell.angle_alpha   90.00
_cell.angle_beta   90.00
_cell.angle_gamma   90.00
#
_symmetry.space_group_name_H-M   'P 1'
#
loop_
_entity.id
_entity.type
_entity.pdbx_description
1 polymer ?
#
loop_
_entity_poly.entity_id
_entity_poly.type
_entity_poly.pdbx_seq_one_letter_code
_entity_poly.pdbx_strand_id
1 'polypeptide(L)'
;MSSDKEIKEEVLPKELEENTGHNDPISHQEALERKHETLASDVSADTPSAATLREVNRLQLDNILLKRKNIRIWGASAILAAGLIVTIGITTFWFPKFKYIPTTNNQAICSVEGANAPLVTTETIIAYAQEAVLHSYSYDYVNYRTKLNEVANKYYTDNGRRAFFNSLDKSKNLEKVKEGRLILRSMPVQVAQLEETGLTALNQKYWIVQAPISIEFYLGGETKPRTKSEFTAAVTVLQIPATAINQKGIAIDSVSLEPYIPRN
;
A
#
# COMPACT_ATOMS: atom_id res chain seq x y z
N MET A 1 65.79 -98.54 -20.78
CA MET A 1 66.63 -97.50 -21.42
C MET A 1 65.77 -96.25 -21.50
N SER A 2 65.71 -95.47 -20.42
CA SER A 2 66.67 -94.40 -20.07
C SER A 2 66.64 -93.27 -21.09
N SER A 3 65.94 -92.18 -20.79
CA SER A 3 66.63 -90.94 -20.44
C SER A 3 65.63 -89.91 -19.93
N ASP A 4 65.82 -89.54 -18.67
CA ASP A 4 65.32 -88.33 -18.03
C ASP A 4 65.71 -87.06 -18.79
N LYS A 5 64.88 -86.03 -18.57
CA LYS A 5 65.20 -84.60 -18.31
C LYS A 5 64.04 -83.74 -18.81
N GLU A 6 63.65 -82.63 -18.21
CA GLU A 6 63.89 -81.97 -16.93
C GLU A 6 62.90 -80.80 -16.96
N ILE A 7 62.18 -80.61 -15.86
CA ILE A 7 61.14 -79.59 -15.73
C ILE A 7 61.78 -78.21 -15.62
N LYS A 8 61.30 -77.25 -16.43
CA LYS A 8 61.35 -75.83 -16.07
C LYS A 8 59.97 -75.20 -16.29
N GLU A 9 59.44 -74.75 -15.16
CA GLU A 9 58.17 -74.09 -14.94
C GLU A 9 58.40 -72.56 -15.03
N GLU A 10 57.68 -71.88 -15.92
CA GLU A 10 57.62 -70.41 -15.97
C GLU A 10 56.15 -69.96 -16.05
N VAL A 11 55.57 -69.80 -14.86
CA VAL A 11 54.73 -68.69 -14.36
C VAL A 11 53.86 -67.90 -15.37
N LEU A 12 52.55 -68.25 -15.36
CA LEU A 12 51.30 -67.43 -15.33
C LEU A 12 50.98 -66.37 -16.44
N PRO A 13 49.70 -65.93 -16.64
CA PRO A 13 48.42 -66.66 -16.59
C PRO A 13 47.24 -66.13 -17.48
N LYS A 14 46.13 -66.91 -17.46
CA LYS A 14 44.69 -66.54 -17.28
C LYS A 14 43.97 -65.63 -18.27
N GLU A 15 42.93 -66.17 -18.93
CA GLU A 15 41.49 -66.08 -18.56
C GLU A 15 40.93 -64.66 -18.70
N LEU A 16 40.07 -64.40 -19.69
CA LEU A 16 38.61 -64.63 -19.67
C LEU A 16 37.89 -63.62 -18.78
N GLU A 17 36.78 -63.13 -19.34
CA GLU A 17 35.71 -62.36 -18.69
C GLU A 17 36.04 -60.91 -18.34
N GLU A 18 35.11 -59.99 -18.32
CA GLU A 18 33.81 -59.81 -18.94
C GLU A 18 33.50 -58.35 -18.57
N ASN A 19 32.73 -57.71 -19.42
CA ASN A 19 31.69 -56.79 -19.00
C ASN A 19 31.97 -55.29 -18.81
N THR A 20 31.01 -54.59 -19.41
CA THR A 20 30.45 -53.28 -19.08
C THR A 20 31.31 -52.03 -19.25
N GLY A 21 30.87 -51.21 -20.20
CA GLY A 21 30.10 -50.05 -19.73
C GLY A 21 30.55 -48.69 -20.23
N HIS A 22 30.43 -48.44 -21.53
CA HIS A 22 30.10 -47.09 -21.98
C HIS A 22 29.36 -47.15 -23.32
N ASN A 23 28.06 -47.45 -23.25
CA ASN A 23 27.16 -47.25 -24.39
C ASN A 23 26.93 -45.75 -24.55
N ASP A 24 27.92 -45.07 -25.11
CA ASP A 24 27.69 -43.77 -25.71
C ASP A 24 26.73 -43.98 -26.89
N PRO A 25 25.50 -43.45 -26.84
CA PRO A 25 24.53 -43.62 -27.91
C PRO A 25 25.04 -43.04 -29.23
N ILE A 26 26.01 -42.12 -29.16
CA ILE A 26 26.68 -41.48 -30.29
C ILE A 26 27.64 -42.44 -31.00
N SER A 27 28.47 -43.20 -30.26
CA SER A 27 29.46 -44.13 -30.86
C SER A 27 28.80 -45.34 -31.51
N HIS A 28 27.70 -45.84 -30.90
CA HIS A 28 26.92 -46.93 -31.47
C HIS A 28 26.16 -46.50 -32.74
N GLN A 29 25.70 -45.25 -32.81
CA GLN A 29 25.01 -44.71 -33.99
C GLN A 29 25.97 -44.45 -35.15
N GLU A 30 27.16 -43.90 -34.89
CA GLU A 30 28.19 -43.72 -35.92
C GLU A 30 28.68 -45.06 -36.49
N ALA A 31 28.77 -46.10 -35.65
CA ALA A 31 29.06 -47.46 -36.12
C ALA A 31 27.93 -48.05 -36.98
N LEU A 32 26.67 -47.73 -36.67
CA LEU A 32 25.50 -48.14 -37.45
C LEU A 32 25.43 -47.42 -38.80
N GLU A 33 25.70 -46.10 -38.81
CA GLU A 33 25.78 -45.27 -40.01
C GLU A 33 26.85 -45.79 -40.97
N ARG A 34 28.07 -46.04 -40.48
CA ARG A 34 29.15 -46.64 -41.28
C ARG A 34 28.77 -48.00 -41.86
N LYS A 35 28.07 -48.84 -41.09
CA LYS A 35 27.56 -50.12 -41.59
C LYS A 35 26.57 -49.91 -42.74
N HIS A 36 25.58 -49.04 -42.58
CA HIS A 36 24.61 -48.74 -43.65
C HIS A 36 25.25 -48.10 -44.88
N GLU A 37 26.27 -47.26 -44.72
CA GLU A 37 27.06 -46.70 -45.83
C GLU A 37 27.83 -47.77 -46.60
N THR A 38 28.51 -48.67 -45.89
CA THR A 38 29.23 -49.81 -46.52
C THR A 38 28.26 -50.75 -47.25
N LEU A 39 27.07 -51.00 -46.69
CA LEU A 39 26.04 -51.85 -47.29
C LEU A 39 25.33 -51.19 -48.47
N ALA A 40 25.17 -49.86 -48.46
CA ALA A 40 24.58 -49.10 -49.57
C ALA A 40 25.55 -48.99 -50.77
N SER A 41 26.85 -49.02 -50.51
CA SER A 41 27.92 -48.93 -51.54
C SER A 41 28.46 -50.27 -52.01
N ASP A 42 28.02 -51.39 -51.42
CA ASP A 42 28.47 -52.74 -51.78
C ASP A 42 27.94 -53.16 -53.16
N VAL A 43 28.84 -53.26 -54.15
CA VAL A 43 28.54 -53.64 -55.54
C VAL A 43 28.56 -55.17 -55.75
N SER A 44 28.73 -55.96 -54.69
CA SER A 44 28.80 -57.43 -54.82
C SER A 44 27.42 -58.04 -55.20
N ALA A 45 27.33 -58.45 -56.46
CA ALA A 45 26.25 -59.20 -57.14
C ALA A 45 25.08 -58.39 -57.77
N ASP A 46 24.94 -58.50 -59.10
CA ASP A 46 23.83 -57.99 -59.93
C ASP A 46 22.56 -58.85 -59.82
N THR A 47 22.05 -59.02 -58.60
CA THR A 47 20.74 -59.65 -58.36
C THR A 47 19.69 -58.58 -58.03
N PRO A 48 18.42 -58.72 -58.47
CA PRO A 48 17.36 -57.75 -58.17
C PRO A 48 17.20 -57.48 -56.66
N SER A 49 17.45 -58.49 -55.83
CA SER A 49 17.47 -58.44 -54.36
C SER A 49 18.57 -57.53 -53.81
N ALA A 50 19.76 -57.51 -54.41
CA ALA A 50 20.86 -56.65 -53.97
C ALA A 50 20.56 -55.17 -54.21
N ALA A 51 19.91 -54.84 -55.34
CA ALA A 51 19.47 -53.47 -55.63
C ALA A 51 18.42 -52.97 -54.62
N THR A 52 17.45 -53.80 -54.25
CA THR A 52 16.46 -53.44 -53.22
C THR A 52 17.10 -53.24 -51.84
N LEU A 53 18.13 -54.02 -51.50
CA LEU A 53 18.84 -53.89 -50.23
C LEU A 53 19.63 -52.58 -50.15
N ARG A 54 20.26 -52.13 -51.25
CA ARG A 54 20.95 -50.83 -51.30
C ARG A 54 19.98 -49.67 -51.07
N GLU A 55 18.82 -49.72 -51.72
CA GLU A 55 17.81 -48.67 -51.56
C GLU A 55 17.23 -48.64 -50.14
N VAL A 56 16.98 -49.81 -49.52
CA VAL A 56 16.55 -49.88 -48.12
C VAL A 56 17.62 -49.32 -47.18
N ASN A 57 18.90 -49.63 -47.39
CA ASN A 57 19.99 -49.08 -46.58
C ASN A 57 20.14 -47.56 -46.76
N ARG A 58 19.98 -47.05 -47.98
CA ARG A 58 19.95 -45.61 -48.26
C ARG A 58 18.79 -44.92 -47.52
N LEU A 59 17.59 -45.49 -47.60
CA LEU A 59 16.42 -44.96 -46.88
C LEU A 59 16.60 -45.01 -45.35
N GLN A 60 17.29 -46.02 -44.83
CA GLN A 60 17.61 -46.10 -43.41
C GLN A 60 18.60 -44.99 -42.99
N LEU A 61 19.58 -44.68 -43.82
CA LEU A 61 20.51 -43.58 -43.60
C LEU A 61 19.80 -42.22 -43.61
N ASP A 62 18.92 -41.98 -44.59
CA ASP A 62 18.10 -40.76 -44.64
C ASP A 62 17.18 -40.64 -43.41
N ASN A 63 16.60 -41.75 -42.95
CA ASN A 63 15.81 -41.77 -41.71
C ASN A 63 16.64 -41.42 -40.46
N ILE A 64 17.89 -41.89 -40.36
CA ILE A 64 18.79 -41.58 -39.24
C ILE A 64 19.15 -40.08 -39.25
N LEU A 65 19.48 -39.54 -40.42
CA LEU A 65 19.80 -38.12 -40.59
C LEU A 65 18.59 -37.22 -40.28
N LEU A 66 17.40 -37.59 -40.75
CA LEU A 66 16.16 -36.86 -40.47
C LEU A 66 15.82 -36.90 -38.98
N LYS A 67 15.99 -38.03 -38.29
CA LYS A 67 15.80 -38.14 -36.84
C LYS A 67 16.74 -37.19 -36.08
N ARG A 68 18.01 -37.10 -36.47
CA ARG A 68 18.99 -36.20 -35.83
C ARG A 68 18.62 -34.73 -36.02
N LYS A 69 18.17 -34.34 -37.22
CA LYS A 69 17.67 -32.98 -37.48
C LYS A 69 16.42 -32.68 -36.65
N ASN A 70 15.48 -33.61 -36.58
CA ASN A 70 14.24 -33.45 -35.83
C ASN A 70 14.53 -33.30 -34.32
N ILE A 71 15.40 -34.14 -33.74
CA ILE A 71 15.80 -34.05 -32.32
C ILE A 71 16.43 -32.68 -32.00
N ARG A 72 17.25 -32.12 -32.90
CA ARG A 72 17.84 -30.78 -32.70
C ARG A 72 16.78 -29.68 -32.73
N ILE A 73 15.82 -29.75 -33.65
CA ILE A 73 14.73 -28.76 -33.79
C ILE A 73 13.80 -28.83 -32.57
N TRP A 74 13.38 -30.03 -32.16
CA TRP A 74 12.56 -30.22 -30.97
C TRP A 74 13.29 -29.83 -29.68
N GLY A 75 14.59 -30.11 -29.58
CA GLY A 75 15.43 -29.66 -28.48
C GLY A 75 15.51 -28.14 -28.38
N ALA A 76 15.76 -27.44 -29.49
CA ALA A 76 15.79 -25.98 -29.53
C ALA A 76 14.43 -25.37 -29.16
N SER A 77 13.33 -25.94 -29.66
CA SER A 77 11.97 -25.51 -29.32
C SER A 77 11.65 -25.71 -27.83
N ALA A 78 12.09 -26.82 -27.23
CA ALA A 78 11.88 -27.09 -25.80
C ALA A 78 12.65 -26.13 -24.91
N ILE A 79 13.88 -25.77 -25.28
CA ILE A 79 14.71 -24.80 -24.55
C ILE A 79 14.06 -23.41 -24.56
N LEU A 80 13.55 -22.96 -25.71
CA LEU A 80 12.86 -21.67 -25.82
C LEU A 80 11.57 -21.64 -24.99
N ALA A 81 10.79 -22.73 -25.02
CA ALA A 81 9.57 -22.84 -24.22
C ALA A 81 9.87 -22.82 -22.71
N ALA A 82 10.93 -23.52 -22.26
CA ALA A 82 11.37 -23.50 -20.88
C ALA A 82 11.81 -22.09 -20.44
N GLY A 83 12.53 -21.36 -21.30
CA GLY A 83 12.93 -19.96 -21.03
C GLY A 83 11.73 -19.02 -20.83
N LEU A 84 10.67 -19.17 -21.65
CA LEU A 84 9.44 -18.38 -21.51
C LEU A 84 8.73 -18.68 -20.18
N ILE A 85 8.65 -19.94 -19.78
CA ILE A 85 8.00 -20.34 -18.51
C ILE A 85 8.78 -19.79 -17.31
N VAL A 86 10.11 -19.85 -17.35
CA VAL A 86 10.97 -19.33 -16.26
C VAL A 86 10.82 -17.82 -16.13
N THR A 87 10.81 -17.07 -17.24
CA THR A 87 10.65 -15.61 -17.20
C THR A 87 9.28 -15.18 -16.68
N ILE A 88 8.20 -15.87 -17.06
CA ILE A 88 6.85 -15.63 -16.53
C ILE A 88 6.75 -15.98 -15.04
N GLY A 89 7.41 -17.07 -14.62
CA GLY A 89 7.47 -17.48 -13.21
C GLY A 89 8.19 -16.44 -12.34
N ILE A 90 9.34 -15.96 -12.80
CA ILE A 90 10.12 -14.93 -12.09
C ILE A 90 9.33 -13.63 -12.00
N THR A 91 8.72 -13.15 -13.08
CA THR A 91 7.92 -11.91 -13.03
C THR A 91 6.77 -12.06 -12.04
N THR A 92 5.99 -13.13 -12.13
CA THR A 92 4.83 -13.35 -11.24
C THR A 92 5.23 -13.53 -9.78
N PHE A 93 6.42 -14.09 -9.51
CA PHE A 93 6.93 -14.30 -8.15
C PHE A 93 7.59 -13.05 -7.55
N TRP A 94 8.29 -12.25 -8.35
CA TRP A 94 8.94 -11.01 -7.90
C TRP A 94 8.02 -9.79 -7.91
N PHE A 95 6.91 -9.78 -8.66
CA PHE A 95 5.90 -8.74 -8.51
C PHE A 95 5.19 -8.94 -7.15
N PRO A 96 5.30 -7.98 -6.21
CA PRO A 96 4.67 -8.12 -4.91
C PRO A 96 3.15 -8.18 -5.09
N LYS A 97 2.54 -9.28 -4.66
CA LYS A 97 1.08 -9.44 -4.62
C LYS A 97 0.51 -8.29 -3.78
N PHE A 98 -0.31 -7.46 -4.42
CA PHE A 98 -0.90 -6.27 -3.84
C PHE A 98 -1.45 -6.56 -2.44
N LYS A 99 -0.76 -6.05 -1.43
CA LYS A 99 -1.25 -6.05 -0.05
C LYS A 99 -2.37 -5.01 -0.04
N TYR A 100 -3.62 -5.49 -0.05
CA TYR A 100 -4.78 -4.61 0.10
C TYR A 100 -4.67 -3.96 1.48
N ILE A 101 -4.30 -2.69 1.52
CA ILE A 101 -4.43 -1.87 2.72
C ILE A 101 -5.86 -1.34 2.66
N PRO A 102 -6.79 -1.79 3.53
CA PRO A 102 -8.07 -1.12 3.65
C PRO A 102 -7.79 0.28 4.21
N THR A 103 -7.68 1.28 3.34
CA THR A 103 -7.48 2.65 3.76
C THR A 103 -8.79 3.23 4.24
N THR A 104 -9.05 3.07 5.54
CA THR A 104 -9.96 3.99 6.27
C THR A 104 -9.35 5.40 6.34
N ASN A 105 -8.02 5.53 6.16
CA ASN A 105 -7.34 6.83 6.08
C ASN A 105 -6.17 6.79 5.07
N ASN A 106 -6.28 7.56 3.98
CA ASN A 106 -5.26 7.71 2.93
C ASN A 106 -4.10 8.67 3.31
N GLN A 107 -4.04 9.17 4.54
CA GLN A 107 -3.04 10.17 4.96
C GLN A 107 -1.58 9.70 4.87
N ALA A 108 -1.31 8.40 5.03
CA ALA A 108 0.06 7.90 5.08
C ALA A 108 0.78 7.83 3.70
N ILE A 109 0.04 7.96 2.58
CA ILE A 109 0.61 7.87 1.23
C ILE A 109 0.66 9.26 0.54
N CYS A 110 0.00 10.27 1.13
CA CYS A 110 -0.01 11.63 0.61
C CYS A 110 0.17 12.66 1.75
N SER A 111 1.27 12.63 2.50
CA SER A 111 1.82 13.89 3.00
C SER A 111 2.71 14.48 1.91
N VAL A 112 2.09 14.88 0.80
CA VAL A 112 2.71 15.95 0.02
C VAL A 112 2.58 17.15 0.94
N GLU A 113 3.63 17.44 1.70
CA GLU A 113 3.90 18.80 2.20
C GLU A 113 4.05 19.67 0.95
N GLY A 114 2.94 19.89 0.26
CA GLY A 114 2.91 20.72 -0.90
C GLY A 114 3.18 22.12 -0.42
N ALA A 115 3.96 22.86 -1.19
CA ALA A 115 3.95 24.31 -1.23
C ALA A 115 2.55 24.93 -1.50
N ASN A 116 1.47 24.14 -1.38
CA ASN A 116 0.05 24.41 -1.56
C ASN A 116 -0.75 24.09 -0.28
N ALA A 117 -0.16 24.20 0.92
CA ALA A 117 -0.98 24.34 2.12
C ALA A 117 -1.95 25.50 1.86
N PRO A 118 -3.28 25.35 2.11
CA PRO A 118 -4.22 26.43 1.86
C PRO A 118 -3.70 27.67 2.58
N LEU A 119 -3.49 28.74 1.81
CA LEU A 119 -2.96 29.99 2.34
C LEU A 119 -4.08 30.63 3.16
N VAL A 120 -4.16 30.24 4.45
CA VAL A 120 -5.21 30.74 5.34
C VAL A 120 -4.82 32.15 5.77
N THR A 121 -5.64 33.13 5.38
CA THR A 121 -5.43 34.52 5.78
C THR A 121 -5.79 34.71 7.26
N THR A 122 -5.18 35.71 7.89
CA THR A 122 -5.45 36.07 9.29
C THR A 122 -6.93 36.35 9.54
N GLU A 123 -7.59 37.06 8.62
CA GLU A 123 -9.00 37.41 8.70
C GLU A 123 -9.88 36.15 8.67
N THR A 124 -9.49 35.15 7.87
CA THR A 124 -10.19 33.87 7.80
C THR A 124 -10.11 33.13 9.13
N ILE A 125 -8.96 33.19 9.81
CA ILE A 125 -8.75 32.56 11.12
C ILE A 125 -9.59 33.25 12.19
N ILE A 126 -9.58 34.59 12.21
CA ILE A 126 -10.36 35.39 13.14
C ILE A 126 -11.86 35.09 12.98
N ALA A 127 -12.37 35.13 11.74
CA ALA A 127 -13.77 34.82 11.45
C ALA A 127 -14.13 33.39 11.84
N TYR A 128 -13.26 32.43 11.53
CA TYR A 128 -13.46 31.02 11.87
C TYR A 128 -13.55 30.80 13.39
N ALA A 129 -12.66 31.41 14.16
CA ALA A 129 -12.67 31.35 15.62
C ALA A 129 -13.93 32.00 16.21
N GLN A 130 -14.31 33.18 15.71
CA GLN A 130 -15.51 33.89 16.16
C GLN A 130 -16.78 33.09 15.88
N GLU A 131 -16.96 32.58 14.66
CA GLU A 131 -18.10 31.73 14.30
C GLU A 131 -18.20 30.51 15.20
N ALA A 132 -17.08 29.82 15.40
CA ALA A 132 -17.07 28.61 16.20
C ALA A 132 -17.50 28.86 17.64
N VAL A 133 -17.00 29.93 18.28
CA VAL A 133 -17.41 30.30 19.63
C VAL A 133 -18.90 30.62 19.68
N LEU A 134 -19.40 31.44 18.74
CA LEU A 134 -20.83 31.79 18.70
C LEU A 134 -21.71 30.55 18.56
N HIS A 135 -21.32 29.61 17.70
CA HIS A 135 -22.05 28.36 17.51
C HIS A 135 -21.91 27.40 18.71
N SER A 136 -20.76 27.33 19.37
CA SER A 136 -20.54 26.50 20.56
C SER A 136 -21.42 26.88 21.74
N TYR A 137 -21.74 28.17 21.87
CA TYR A 137 -22.60 28.70 22.94
C TYR A 137 -24.00 29.10 22.43
N SER A 138 -24.48 28.49 21.34
CA SER A 138 -25.83 28.70 20.81
C SER A 138 -26.57 27.39 20.61
N TYR A 139 -27.44 27.04 21.55
CA TYR A 139 -28.25 25.81 21.52
C TYR A 139 -29.49 25.89 22.40
N ASP A 140 -30.43 24.99 22.18
CA ASP A 140 -31.74 24.94 22.85
C ASP A 140 -31.90 23.63 23.65
N TYR A 141 -32.72 23.64 24.70
CA TYR A 141 -33.05 22.47 25.53
C TYR A 141 -33.59 21.29 24.71
N VAL A 142 -34.20 21.53 23.55
CA VAL A 142 -34.68 20.47 22.63
C VAL A 142 -33.55 19.92 21.76
N ASN A 143 -32.78 20.81 21.11
CA ASN A 143 -31.88 20.46 20.00
C ASN A 143 -30.40 20.42 20.39
N TYR A 144 -30.05 20.58 21.68
CA TYR A 144 -28.67 20.68 22.14
C TYR A 144 -27.78 19.54 21.67
N ARG A 145 -28.25 18.28 21.68
CA ARG A 145 -27.44 17.12 21.27
C ARG A 145 -26.96 17.25 19.83
N THR A 146 -27.89 17.52 18.92
CA THR A 146 -27.58 17.65 17.49
C THR A 146 -26.70 18.85 17.24
N LYS A 147 -27.01 20.00 17.85
CA LYS A 147 -26.25 21.25 17.66
C LYS A 147 -24.83 21.16 18.20
N LEU A 148 -24.65 20.64 19.41
CA LEU A 148 -23.31 20.50 20.00
C LEU A 148 -22.46 19.50 19.20
N ASN A 149 -23.02 18.39 18.72
CA ASN A 149 -22.29 17.44 17.89
C ASN A 149 -21.94 18.02 16.51
N GLU A 150 -22.86 18.76 15.88
CA GLU A 150 -22.64 19.46 14.61
C GLU A 150 -21.46 20.43 14.74
N VAL A 151 -21.45 21.25 15.79
CA VAL A 151 -20.40 22.23 16.06
C VAL A 151 -19.06 21.55 16.39
N ALA A 152 -19.09 20.54 17.26
CA ALA A 152 -17.91 19.77 17.62
C ALA A 152 -17.24 19.13 16.39
N ASN A 153 -18.03 18.57 15.47
CA ASN A 153 -17.49 17.92 14.26
C ASN A 153 -17.05 18.93 13.19
N LYS A 154 -17.68 20.10 13.12
CA LYS A 154 -17.38 21.12 12.12
C LYS A 154 -16.17 21.96 12.46
N TYR A 155 -16.01 22.34 13.74
CA TYR A 155 -15.06 23.37 14.13
C TYR A 155 -13.82 22.85 14.87
N TYR A 156 -13.92 21.73 15.59
CA TYR A 156 -12.89 21.31 16.55
C TYR A 156 -11.98 20.19 16.02
N THR A 157 -10.76 20.13 16.54
CA THR A 157 -9.90 18.95 16.46
C THR A 157 -10.46 17.83 17.35
N ASP A 158 -10.00 16.60 17.19
CA ASP A 158 -10.41 15.51 18.09
C ASP A 158 -10.05 15.78 19.57
N ASN A 159 -8.90 16.40 19.80
CA ASN A 159 -8.47 16.82 21.13
C ASN A 159 -9.36 17.95 21.66
N GLY A 160 -9.57 18.97 20.84
CA GLY A 160 -10.40 20.13 21.20
C GLY A 160 -11.86 19.80 21.39
N ARG A 161 -12.38 18.81 20.67
CA ARG A 161 -13.72 18.27 20.90
C ARG A 161 -13.85 17.68 22.30
N ARG A 162 -12.86 16.91 22.75
CA ARG A 162 -12.85 16.36 24.12
C ARG A 162 -12.72 17.47 25.16
N ALA A 163 -11.86 18.45 24.92
CA ALA A 163 -11.71 19.61 25.81
C ALA A 163 -13.01 20.43 25.92
N PHE A 164 -13.70 20.65 24.80
CA PHE A 164 -14.97 21.35 24.72
C PHE A 164 -16.08 20.64 25.49
N PHE A 165 -16.27 19.34 25.28
CA PHE A 165 -17.29 18.60 26.04
C PHE A 165 -16.97 18.52 27.54
N ASN A 166 -15.68 18.45 27.90
CA ASN A 166 -15.24 18.50 29.30
C ASN A 166 -15.52 19.87 29.94
N SER A 167 -15.24 20.97 29.24
CA SER A 167 -15.55 22.32 29.76
C SER A 167 -17.05 22.55 29.86
N LEU A 168 -17.83 22.03 28.92
CA LEU A 168 -19.29 22.10 28.94
C LEU A 168 -19.87 21.37 30.16
N ASP A 169 -19.39 20.16 30.45
CA ASP A 169 -19.84 19.38 31.62
C ASP A 169 -19.44 20.04 32.95
N LYS A 170 -18.20 20.55 33.04
CA LYS A 170 -17.71 21.30 34.21
C LYS A 170 -18.49 22.59 34.47
N SER A 171 -18.91 23.28 33.42
CA SER A 171 -19.62 24.55 33.56
C SER A 171 -21.04 24.42 34.12
N LYS A 172 -21.63 23.21 34.05
CA LYS A 172 -23.05 22.96 34.41
C LYS A 172 -24.07 23.81 33.64
N ASN A 173 -23.65 24.55 32.62
CA ASN A 173 -24.55 25.36 31.80
C ASN A 173 -25.53 24.50 31.01
N LEU A 174 -25.08 23.35 30.49
CA LEU A 174 -25.98 22.44 29.77
C LEU A 174 -27.07 21.87 30.67
N GLU A 175 -26.73 21.55 31.93
CA GLU A 175 -27.69 21.08 32.92
C GLU A 175 -28.74 22.16 33.22
N LYS A 176 -28.29 23.39 33.46
CA LYS A 176 -29.15 24.57 33.64
C LYS A 176 -30.10 24.80 32.44
N VAL A 177 -29.60 24.66 31.21
CA VAL A 177 -30.41 24.80 29.99
C VAL A 177 -31.50 23.73 29.91
N LYS A 178 -31.18 22.48 30.25
CA LYS A 178 -32.13 21.36 30.22
C LYS A 178 -33.19 21.48 31.31
N GLU A 179 -32.79 21.77 32.54
CA GLU A 179 -33.71 21.86 33.68
C GLU A 179 -34.60 23.09 33.58
N GLY A 180 -34.03 24.23 33.19
CA GLY A 180 -34.77 25.48 33.02
C GLY A 180 -35.54 25.59 31.70
N ARG A 181 -35.45 24.60 30.80
CA ARG A 181 -35.99 24.65 29.43
C ARG A 181 -35.64 25.96 28.72
N LEU A 182 -34.36 26.32 28.80
CA LEU A 182 -33.85 27.59 28.29
C LEU A 182 -33.30 27.43 26.87
N ILE A 183 -33.16 28.56 26.20
CA ILE A 183 -32.43 28.70 24.95
C ILE A 183 -31.17 29.51 25.26
N LEU A 184 -30.00 28.94 25.00
CA LEU A 184 -28.72 29.63 25.07
C LEU A 184 -28.42 30.28 23.73
N ARG A 185 -28.09 31.57 23.74
CA ARG A 185 -27.66 32.31 22.55
C ARG A 185 -26.36 33.03 22.86
N SER A 186 -25.45 33.02 21.89
CA SER A 186 -24.25 33.84 21.95
C SER A 186 -24.27 34.91 20.86
N MET A 187 -23.85 36.13 21.22
CA MET A 187 -23.74 37.25 20.29
C MET A 187 -22.37 37.93 20.43
N PRO A 188 -21.77 38.42 19.33
CA PRO A 188 -20.51 39.14 19.40
C PRO A 188 -20.71 40.49 20.09
N VAL A 189 -19.83 40.81 21.03
CA VAL A 189 -19.79 42.13 21.71
C VAL A 189 -18.90 43.09 20.93
N GLN A 190 -17.76 42.60 20.46
CA GLN A 190 -16.77 43.33 19.69
C GLN A 190 -16.18 42.43 18.59
N VAL A 191 -15.49 43.04 17.62
CA VAL A 191 -14.72 42.33 16.61
C VAL A 191 -13.62 41.50 17.27
N ALA A 192 -13.51 40.23 16.89
CA ALA A 192 -12.46 39.34 17.37
C ALA A 192 -11.09 39.78 16.85
N GLN A 193 -10.04 39.52 17.62
CA GLN A 193 -8.67 39.94 17.32
C GLN A 193 -7.70 38.77 17.48
N LEU A 194 -6.71 38.73 16.59
CA LEU A 194 -5.59 37.81 16.72
C LEU A 194 -4.63 38.35 17.79
N GLU A 195 -4.35 37.55 18.82
CA GLU A 195 -3.45 37.91 19.92
C GLU A 195 -2.04 37.36 19.68
N GLU A 196 -1.94 36.06 19.41
CA GLU A 196 -0.65 35.37 19.28
C GLU A 196 -0.65 34.41 18.11
N THR A 197 0.53 34.21 17.51
CA THR A 197 0.78 33.14 16.54
C THR A 197 2.10 32.45 16.86
N GLY A 198 2.15 31.13 16.71
CA GLY A 198 3.38 30.38 16.96
C GLY A 198 3.39 29.01 16.32
N LEU A 199 4.39 28.20 16.71
CA LEU A 199 4.51 26.80 16.35
C LEU A 199 4.44 25.95 17.63
N THR A 200 3.63 24.89 17.61
CA THR A 200 3.58 23.88 18.66
C THR A 200 4.87 23.05 18.65
N ALA A 201 5.15 22.31 19.74
CA ALA A 201 6.29 21.39 19.84
C ALA A 201 6.39 20.37 18.68
N LEU A 202 5.27 20.08 18.01
CA LEU A 202 5.17 19.19 16.85
C LEU A 202 5.31 19.93 15.49
N ASN A 203 5.84 21.16 15.50
CA ASN A 203 6.01 22.01 14.32
C ASN A 203 4.68 22.37 13.59
N GLN A 204 3.57 22.41 14.32
CA GLN A 204 2.25 22.79 13.81
C GLN A 204 1.98 24.27 14.11
N LYS A 205 1.51 25.03 13.13
CA LYS A 205 1.16 26.44 13.35
C LYS A 205 -0.10 26.57 14.18
N TYR A 206 -0.07 27.47 15.16
CA TYR A 206 -1.21 27.81 15.99
C TYR A 206 -1.43 29.32 16.05
N TRP A 207 -2.66 29.69 16.36
CA TRP A 207 -3.11 31.06 16.53
C TRP A 207 -4.00 31.15 17.77
N ILE A 208 -3.83 32.19 18.57
CA ILE A 208 -4.71 32.51 19.69
C ILE A 208 -5.55 33.71 19.27
N VAL A 209 -6.86 33.51 19.21
CA VAL A 209 -7.83 34.55 18.85
C VAL A 209 -8.66 34.89 20.08
N GLN A 210 -8.75 36.19 20.39
CA GLN A 210 -9.65 36.71 21.41
C GLN A 210 -10.96 37.15 20.76
N ALA A 211 -12.08 36.55 21.17
CA ALA A 211 -13.42 36.86 20.68
C ALA A 211 -14.32 37.31 21.84
N PRO A 212 -14.56 38.62 21.99
CA PRO A 212 -15.52 39.13 22.95
C PRO A 212 -16.95 38.76 22.56
N ILE A 213 -17.62 38.00 23.43
CA ILE A 213 -18.97 37.50 23.22
C ILE A 213 -19.85 37.73 24.44
N SER A 214 -21.15 37.82 24.21
CA SER A 214 -22.18 37.75 25.24
C SER A 214 -22.84 36.39 25.17
N ILE A 215 -23.17 35.85 26.33
CA ILE A 215 -23.94 34.62 26.49
C ILE A 215 -25.23 34.99 27.20
N GLU A 216 -26.34 34.64 26.57
CA GLU A 216 -27.68 35.04 26.98
C GLU A 216 -28.59 33.82 27.10
N PHE A 217 -29.33 33.76 28.22
CA PHE A 217 -30.32 32.72 28.47
C PHE A 217 -31.72 33.28 28.23
N TYR A 218 -32.48 32.63 27.36
CA TYR A 218 -33.86 32.97 27.05
C TYR A 218 -34.81 31.88 27.52
N LEU A 219 -36.01 32.27 27.95
CA LEU A 219 -37.13 31.34 28.09
C LEU A 219 -37.93 31.34 26.77
N GLY A 220 -38.48 30.19 26.39
CA GLY A 220 -39.26 30.07 25.15
C GLY A 220 -40.39 31.10 25.09
N GLY A 221 -40.40 31.91 24.02
CA GLY A 221 -41.40 32.97 23.80
C GLY A 221 -41.07 34.34 24.41
N GLU A 222 -40.02 34.46 25.22
CA GLU A 222 -39.57 35.75 25.75
C GLU A 222 -38.62 36.47 24.78
N THR A 223 -38.78 37.79 24.67
CA THR A 223 -37.92 38.65 23.83
C THR A 223 -36.72 39.20 24.59
N LYS A 224 -36.70 39.11 25.92
CA LYS A 224 -35.62 39.59 26.78
C LYS A 224 -34.87 38.41 27.40
N PRO A 225 -33.53 38.49 27.52
CA PRO A 225 -32.78 37.45 28.20
C PRO A 225 -33.03 37.51 29.71
N ARG A 226 -33.16 36.33 30.32
CA ARG A 226 -33.24 36.14 31.79
C ARG A 226 -31.92 36.43 32.47
N THR A 227 -30.82 36.13 31.79
CA THR A 227 -29.46 36.40 32.25
C THR A 227 -28.61 36.71 31.04
N LYS A 228 -27.80 37.76 31.14
CA LYS A 228 -26.78 38.14 30.16
C LYS A 228 -25.45 38.23 30.88
N SER A 229 -24.41 37.63 30.31
CA SER A 229 -23.05 37.72 30.81
C SER A 229 -22.08 37.86 29.64
N GLU A 230 -21.08 38.73 29.79
CA GLU A 230 -20.11 39.04 28.74
C GLU A 230 -18.77 38.40 29.08
N PHE A 231 -18.15 37.80 28.07
CA PHE A 231 -16.91 37.03 28.18
C PHE A 231 -15.96 37.39 27.04
N THR A 232 -14.66 37.31 27.31
CA THR A 232 -13.63 37.20 26.28
C THR A 232 -13.33 35.72 26.08
N ALA A 233 -13.64 35.18 24.90
CA ALA A 233 -13.27 33.82 24.55
C ALA A 233 -11.85 33.80 23.97
N ALA A 234 -10.93 33.10 24.64
CA ALA A 234 -9.61 32.79 24.07
C ALA A 234 -9.70 31.45 23.32
N VAL A 235 -9.45 31.51 22.02
CA VAL A 235 -9.63 30.39 21.08
C VAL A 235 -8.30 30.02 20.49
N THR A 236 -7.84 28.80 20.77
CA THR A 236 -6.64 28.25 20.14
C THR A 236 -7.03 27.54 18.85
N VAL A 237 -6.61 28.09 17.72
CA VAL A 237 -6.77 27.51 16.39
C VAL A 237 -5.47 26.83 15.98
N LEU A 238 -5.57 25.58 15.53
CA LEU A 238 -4.45 24.80 14.99
C LEU A 238 -4.58 24.63 13.49
N GLN A 239 -3.44 24.65 12.81
CA GLN A 239 -3.33 24.22 11.43
C GLN A 239 -3.39 22.69 11.38
N ILE A 240 -4.31 22.16 10.57
CA ILE A 240 -4.43 20.73 10.30
C ILE A 240 -4.39 20.46 8.79
N PRO A 241 -3.99 19.26 8.35
CA PRO A 241 -4.07 18.91 6.94
C PRO A 241 -5.51 19.07 6.42
N ALA A 242 -5.66 19.74 5.28
CA ALA A 242 -6.96 19.90 4.67
C ALA A 242 -7.54 18.53 4.27
N THR A 243 -8.83 18.33 4.53
CA THR A 243 -9.58 17.12 4.17
C THR A 243 -10.78 17.49 3.32
N ALA A 244 -11.44 16.50 2.70
CA ALA A 244 -12.69 16.74 1.95
C ALA A 244 -13.77 17.42 2.80
N ILE A 245 -13.76 17.18 4.13
CA ILE A 245 -14.72 17.75 5.08
C ILE A 245 -14.23 19.11 5.60
N ASN A 246 -12.94 19.26 5.87
CA ASN A 246 -12.33 20.52 6.31
C ASN A 246 -11.33 21.03 5.26
N GLN A 247 -11.85 21.75 4.27
CA GLN A 247 -11.04 22.31 3.17
C GLN A 247 -10.14 23.47 3.63
N LYS A 248 -10.50 24.16 4.72
CA LYS A 248 -9.73 25.30 5.24
C LYS A 248 -8.41 24.87 5.90
N GLY A 249 -8.31 23.62 6.35
CA GLY A 249 -7.11 23.13 7.02
C GLY A 249 -6.83 23.81 8.37
N ILE A 250 -7.88 24.28 9.05
CA ILE A 250 -7.80 24.86 10.40
C ILE A 250 -8.89 24.26 11.28
N ALA A 251 -8.60 24.08 12.56
CA ALA A 251 -9.54 23.57 13.53
C ALA A 251 -9.22 24.08 14.94
N ILE A 252 -10.21 24.08 15.83
CA ILE A 252 -10.07 24.59 17.19
C ILE A 252 -9.61 23.49 18.12
N ASP A 253 -8.57 23.76 18.89
CA ASP A 253 -8.02 22.85 19.88
C ASP A 253 -8.48 23.16 21.30
N SER A 254 -8.77 24.42 21.61
CA SER A 254 -9.35 24.77 22.90
C SER A 254 -10.11 26.09 22.82
N VAL A 255 -11.09 26.22 23.73
CA VAL A 255 -11.82 27.46 23.99
C VAL A 255 -11.88 27.63 25.51
N SER A 256 -11.34 28.74 26.00
CA SER A 256 -11.52 29.20 27.37
C SER A 256 -12.33 30.49 27.37
N LEU A 257 -13.17 30.66 28.40
CA LEU A 257 -13.94 31.88 28.62
C LEU A 257 -13.40 32.60 29.85
N GLU A 258 -13.11 33.88 29.70
CA GLU A 258 -12.74 34.77 30.79
C GLU A 258 -13.76 35.91 30.87
N PRO A 259 -14.03 36.49 32.06
CA PRO A 259 -14.91 37.64 32.18
C PRO A 259 -14.48 38.78 31.23
N TYR A 260 -15.43 39.39 30.52
CA TYR A 260 -15.10 40.51 29.63
C TYR A 260 -14.66 41.73 30.43
N ILE A 261 -13.47 42.24 30.13
CA ILE A 261 -12.95 43.50 30.68
C ILE A 261 -12.85 44.48 29.52
N PRO A 262 -13.61 45.59 29.52
CA PRO A 262 -13.50 46.59 28.46
C PRO A 262 -12.09 47.19 28.47
N ARG A 263 -11.45 47.26 27.30
CA ARG A 263 -10.18 48.00 27.15
C ARG A 263 -10.50 49.50 27.20
N ASN A 264 -9.98 50.17 28.24
CA ASN A 264 -9.97 51.64 28.35
C ASN A 264 -9.11 52.27 27.25
#